data_AF-A0A0G0QR07-F1
#
_entry.id   AF-A0A0G0QR07-F1
#
_cell.length_a   1.000
_cell.length_b   1.000
_cell.length_c   1.000
_cell.angle_alpha   90.00
_cell.angle_beta   90.00
_cell.angle_gamma   90.00
#
_symmetry.space_group_name_H-M   'P 1'
#
loop_
_entity.id
_entity.type
_entity.pdbx_description
1 polymer ?
#
loop_
_entity_poly.entity_id
_entity_poly.type
_entity_poly.pdbx_seq_one_letter_code
_entity_poly.pdbx_strand_id
1 'polypeptide(L)'
;MENKKEMNIILAVVVCLVLIGGFIFISINNKTNMPTENDSTNEAGDVVSDEVAKSGDTIAMSYTGRLEDGTVFDSNVDPKFQHVEPFVFILGAGQVIPGWDKGIVGMKVGEKKTLTIAPVDAYGATGVPGVIPPNSTLIFDVELLAIKK
;
A
#
# COMPACT_ATOMS: atom_id res chain seq x y z
N MET A 1 21.48 12.78 20.22
CA MET A 1 20.91 13.73 19.21
C MET A 1 20.26 13.00 18.02
N GLU A 2 20.27 11.66 18.00
CA GLU A 2 19.80 10.81 16.89
C GLU A 2 18.27 10.76 16.77
N ASN A 3 17.55 10.72 17.89
CA ASN A 3 16.10 10.51 17.93
C ASN A 3 15.26 11.66 17.33
N LYS A 4 15.84 12.86 17.15
CA LYS A 4 15.11 14.02 16.61
C LYS A 4 15.07 14.01 15.07
N LYS A 5 16.03 13.36 14.41
CA LYS A 5 16.02 13.20 12.95
C LYS A 5 15.04 12.10 12.52
N GLU A 6 15.10 10.94 13.18
CA GLU A 6 14.19 9.81 12.97
C GLU A 6 12.72 10.24 13.13
N MET A 7 12.41 10.97 14.20
CA MET A 7 11.06 11.46 14.47
C MET A 7 10.56 12.48 13.44
N ASN A 8 11.43 13.33 12.89
CA ASN A 8 11.05 14.29 11.85
C ASN A 8 10.83 13.62 10.49
N ILE A 9 11.56 12.54 10.19
CA ILE A 9 11.41 11.77 8.95
C ILE A 9 10.14 10.92 9.03
N ILE A 10 9.92 10.20 10.12
CA ILE A 10 8.69 9.42 10.36
C ILE A 10 7.47 10.35 10.36
N LEU A 11 7.56 11.52 10.99
CA LEU A 11 6.49 12.51 10.97
C LEU A 11 6.23 13.02 9.54
N ALA A 12 7.27 13.26 8.72
CA ALA A 12 7.09 13.69 7.35
C ALA A 12 6.48 12.61 6.43
N VAL A 13 6.85 11.35 6.60
CA VAL A 13 6.29 10.22 5.82
C VAL A 13 4.82 9.98 6.18
N VAL A 14 4.51 9.94 7.48
CA VAL A 14 3.13 9.76 7.96
C VAL A 14 2.26 10.98 7.59
N VAL A 15 2.79 12.20 7.69
CA VAL A 15 2.05 13.41 7.31
C VAL A 15 1.86 13.50 5.79
N CYS A 16 2.84 13.13 4.95
CA CYS A 16 2.64 13.09 3.50
C CYS A 16 1.58 12.05 3.08
N LEU A 17 1.49 10.92 3.76
CA LEU A 17 0.45 9.92 3.51
C LEU A 17 -0.95 10.40 3.97
N VAL A 18 -1.02 11.21 5.03
CA VAL A 18 -2.29 11.76 5.54
C VAL A 18 -2.74 13.03 4.79
N LEU A 19 -1.83 13.77 4.14
CA LEU A 19 -2.16 15.05 3.48
C LEU A 19 -2.73 14.92 2.05
N ILE A 20 -2.72 13.73 1.44
CA ILE A 20 -3.37 13.49 0.13
C ILE A 20 -4.84 13.02 0.30
N GLY A 21 -5.23 12.56 1.48
CA GLY A 21 -6.61 12.19 1.81
C GLY A 21 -7.18 13.09 2.89
N GLY A 22 -7.89 14.14 2.49
CA GLY A 22 -8.58 15.03 3.43
C GLY A 22 -9.43 14.26 4.46
N PHE A 23 -9.17 14.53 5.74
CA PHE A 23 -10.11 14.45 6.86
C PHE A 23 -11.15 13.32 6.85
N ILE A 24 -10.84 12.14 7.43
CA ILE A 24 -11.77 11.42 8.31
C ILE A 24 -10.97 10.75 9.45
N PHE A 25 -10.84 11.44 10.59
CA PHE A 25 -10.56 10.80 11.86
C PHE A 25 -11.57 11.27 12.90
N ILE A 26 -12.84 10.87 12.72
CA ILE A 26 -13.83 10.81 13.81
C ILE A 26 -14.80 9.66 13.51
N SER A 27 -14.68 8.54 14.21
CA SER A 27 -15.80 7.95 14.98
C SER A 27 -15.47 6.57 15.57
N ILE A 28 -15.34 6.57 16.89
CA ILE A 28 -16.06 5.72 17.84
C ILE A 28 -16.01 4.19 17.61
N ASN A 29 -15.36 3.52 18.56
CA ASN A 29 -15.63 2.15 18.98
C ASN A 29 -17.11 1.79 18.87
N ASN A 30 -17.45 0.74 18.11
CA ASN A 30 -18.57 -0.11 18.46
C ASN A 30 -18.26 -1.57 18.18
N LYS A 31 -18.11 -2.28 19.29
CA LYS A 31 -18.15 -3.73 19.42
C LYS A 31 -19.47 -4.23 18.80
N THR A 32 -19.39 -4.89 17.65
CA THR A 32 -20.48 -5.75 17.17
C THR A 32 -19.98 -7.18 17.17
N ASN A 33 -20.62 -7.98 18.02
CA ASN A 33 -20.40 -9.40 18.17
C ASN A 33 -20.56 -10.09 16.81
N MET A 34 -19.50 -10.70 16.29
CA MET A 34 -19.60 -11.60 15.14
C MET A 34 -20.04 -12.99 15.63
N PRO A 35 -21.04 -13.61 15.01
CA PRO A 35 -21.32 -15.01 15.23
C PRO A 35 -20.17 -15.84 14.68
N THR A 36 -19.70 -16.78 15.50
CA THR A 36 -18.86 -17.90 15.09
C THR A 36 -19.67 -18.79 14.14
N GLU A 37 -19.25 -18.87 12.89
CA GLU A 37 -19.49 -20.07 12.09
C GLU A 37 -18.16 -20.56 11.53
N ASN A 38 -17.85 -21.74 12.03
CA ASN A 38 -16.81 -22.68 11.73
C ASN A 38 -16.83 -23.14 10.25
N ASP A 39 -15.68 -23.05 9.59
CA ASP A 39 -15.21 -24.20 8.82
C ASP A 39 -13.71 -24.39 9.01
N SER A 40 -13.33 -25.66 9.05
CA SER A 40 -12.16 -26.17 9.72
C SER A 40 -10.99 -26.41 8.75
N THR A 41 -9.79 -26.29 9.31
CA THR A 41 -8.56 -27.04 8.97
C THR A 41 -7.83 -26.77 7.65
N ASN A 42 -6.70 -26.05 7.81
CA ASN A 42 -5.32 -26.44 7.45
C ASN A 42 -5.01 -26.90 6.01
N GLU A 43 -4.21 -26.12 5.28
CA GLU A 43 -2.85 -26.42 4.81
C GLU A 43 -2.43 -25.39 3.72
N ALA A 44 -1.14 -25.06 3.66
CA ALA A 44 -0.58 -24.07 2.75
C ALA A 44 -0.76 -24.48 1.28
N GLY A 45 -1.88 -24.06 0.68
CA GLY A 45 -2.15 -24.08 -0.75
C GLY A 45 -2.59 -22.68 -1.16
N ASP A 46 -1.93 -22.15 -2.19
CA ASP A 46 -2.18 -20.82 -2.76
C ASP A 46 -3.65 -20.74 -3.22
N VAL A 47 -4.54 -20.18 -2.39
CA VAL A 47 -5.95 -19.95 -2.74
C VAL A 47 -5.98 -18.75 -3.67
N VAL A 48 -5.71 -18.99 -4.95
CA VAL A 48 -5.95 -17.99 -5.99
C VAL A 48 -7.46 -17.90 -6.16
N SER A 49 -8.09 -16.93 -5.51
CA SER A 49 -9.50 -16.64 -5.73
C SER A 49 -9.67 -16.09 -7.14
N ASP A 50 -10.76 -16.44 -7.83
CA ASP A 50 -11.08 -15.89 -9.15
C ASP A 50 -11.62 -14.45 -9.10
N GLU A 51 -11.67 -13.84 -7.93
CA GLU A 51 -12.02 -12.42 -7.81
C GLU A 51 -10.91 -11.52 -8.36
N VAL A 52 -11.30 -10.58 -9.20
CA VAL A 52 -10.43 -9.65 -9.92
C VAL A 52 -10.70 -8.24 -9.45
N ALA A 53 -9.65 -7.49 -9.12
CA ALA A 53 -9.74 -6.11 -8.67
C ALA A 53 -10.23 -5.18 -9.78
N LYS A 54 -11.27 -4.39 -9.49
CA LYS A 54 -11.82 -3.36 -10.37
C LYS A 54 -11.85 -2.00 -9.66
N SER A 55 -11.92 -0.94 -10.45
CA SER A 55 -12.08 0.41 -9.90
C SER A 55 -13.34 0.49 -9.03
N GLY A 56 -13.21 1.14 -7.88
CA GLY A 56 -14.24 1.25 -6.84
C GLY A 56 -14.16 0.17 -5.76
N ASP A 57 -13.41 -0.92 -5.98
CA ASP A 57 -13.20 -1.92 -4.93
C ASP A 57 -12.33 -1.36 -3.81
N THR A 58 -12.66 -1.73 -2.57
CA THR A 58 -11.74 -1.56 -1.45
C THR A 58 -10.82 -2.78 -1.42
N ILE A 59 -9.51 -2.57 -1.58
CA ILE A 59 -8.54 -3.67 -1.64
C ILE A 59 -7.58 -3.65 -0.47
N ALA A 60 -7.07 -4.81 -0.07
CA ALA A 60 -5.95 -4.95 0.86
C ALA A 60 -4.74 -5.51 0.11
N MET A 61 -3.57 -4.90 0.30
CA MET A 61 -2.38 -5.20 -0.50
C MET A 61 -1.10 -5.21 0.35
N SER A 62 -0.19 -6.12 0.03
CA SER A 62 1.21 -6.06 0.46
C SER A 62 2.06 -5.41 -0.62
N TYR A 63 3.10 -4.67 -0.23
CA TYR A 63 4.01 -4.03 -1.16
C TYR A 63 5.42 -3.83 -0.60
N THR A 64 6.37 -3.69 -1.53
CA THR A 64 7.71 -3.15 -1.27
C THR A 64 8.10 -2.24 -2.43
N GLY A 65 8.40 -0.97 -2.11
CA GLY A 65 8.84 0.04 -3.05
C GLY A 65 10.35 0.25 -3.02
N ARG A 66 10.99 0.25 -4.20
CA ARG A 66 12.42 0.51 -4.37
C ARG A 66 12.72 1.46 -5.52
N LEU A 67 13.86 2.12 -5.44
CA LEU A 67 14.47 2.87 -6.55
C LEU A 67 15.15 1.90 -7.53
N GLU A 68 15.51 2.41 -8.71
CA GLU A 68 16.20 1.62 -9.75
C GLU A 68 17.58 1.09 -9.30
N ASP A 69 18.22 1.76 -8.35
CA ASP A 69 19.47 1.31 -7.73
C ASP A 69 19.29 0.20 -6.69
N GLY A 70 18.04 -0.22 -6.42
CA GLY A 70 17.68 -1.25 -5.45
C GLY A 70 17.41 -0.73 -4.04
N THR A 71 17.60 0.57 -3.77
CA THR A 71 17.30 1.17 -2.48
C THR A 71 15.82 1.06 -2.17
N VAL A 72 15.48 0.26 -1.16
CA VAL A 72 14.10 0.13 -0.67
C VAL A 72 13.76 1.36 0.17
N PHE A 73 12.76 2.12 -0.27
CA PHE A 73 12.33 3.33 0.42
C PHE A 73 11.10 3.10 1.30
N ASP A 74 10.30 2.06 1.02
CA ASP A 74 9.08 1.76 1.77
C ASP A 74 8.66 0.29 1.62
N SER A 75 8.03 -0.29 2.66
CA SER A 75 7.47 -1.65 2.64
C SER A 75 6.55 -1.89 3.83
N ASN A 76 5.41 -2.56 3.59
CA ASN A 76 4.53 -3.05 4.67
C ASN A 76 4.70 -4.55 4.98
N VAL A 77 5.77 -5.18 4.46
CA VAL A 77 6.12 -6.57 4.78
C VAL A 77 7.46 -6.69 5.49
N ASP A 78 8.31 -5.65 5.44
CA ASP A 78 9.59 -5.60 6.14
C ASP A 78 9.45 -4.91 7.51
N PRO A 79 9.70 -5.61 8.63
CA PRO A 79 9.60 -5.06 9.99
C PRO A 79 10.42 -3.80 10.25
N LYS A 80 11.47 -3.53 9.47
CA LYS A 80 12.29 -2.32 9.65
C LYS A 80 11.49 -1.02 9.46
N PHE A 81 10.39 -1.06 8.69
CA PHE A 81 9.54 0.10 8.43
C PHE A 81 8.46 0.32 9.48
N GLN A 82 8.31 -0.60 10.45
CA GLN A 82 7.42 -0.44 11.61
C GLN A 82 5.91 -0.31 11.30
N HIS A 83 5.48 -0.45 10.05
CA HIS A 83 4.08 -0.48 9.61
C HIS A 83 3.78 -1.74 8.78
N VAL A 84 3.90 -2.90 9.42
CA VAL A 84 3.81 -4.23 8.79
C VAL A 84 2.39 -4.78 8.64
N GLU A 85 1.45 -3.91 8.26
CA GLU A 85 0.05 -4.28 8.04
C GLU A 85 -0.38 -4.10 6.58
N PRO A 86 -1.33 -4.92 6.08
CA PRO A 86 -1.89 -4.76 4.74
C PRO A 86 -2.37 -3.33 4.50
N PHE A 87 -1.92 -2.72 3.39
CA PHE A 87 -2.35 -1.40 3.01
C PHE A 87 -3.72 -1.47 2.35
N VAL A 88 -4.66 -0.65 2.84
CA VAL A 88 -6.07 -0.70 2.43
C VAL A 88 -6.48 0.62 1.80
N PHE A 89 -7.02 0.58 0.59
CA PHE A 89 -7.47 1.76 -0.13
C PHE A 89 -8.55 1.41 -1.17
N ILE A 90 -9.21 2.43 -1.74
CA ILE A 90 -10.20 2.29 -2.81
C ILE A 90 -9.49 2.44 -4.16
N LEU A 91 -9.52 1.38 -4.96
CA LEU A 91 -8.83 1.32 -6.25
C LEU A 91 -9.45 2.28 -7.27
N GLY A 92 -8.62 3.12 -7.90
CA GLY A 92 -9.08 4.07 -8.93
C GLY A 92 -9.76 5.31 -8.38
N ALA A 93 -9.72 5.54 -7.07
CA ALA A 93 -10.28 6.73 -6.42
C ALA A 93 -9.29 7.91 -6.37
N GLY A 94 -8.08 7.77 -6.90
CA GLY A 94 -7.04 8.81 -6.82
C GLY A 94 -6.46 8.99 -5.42
N GLN A 95 -6.59 7.97 -4.55
CA GLN A 95 -6.04 7.99 -3.18
C GLN A 95 -4.54 7.63 -3.16
N VAL A 96 -4.05 7.01 -4.23
CA VAL A 96 -2.67 6.55 -4.40
C VAL A 96 -2.07 7.14 -5.68
N ILE A 97 -0.78 6.93 -5.92
CA ILE A 97 -0.13 7.38 -7.15
C ILE A 97 -0.82 6.79 -8.40
N PRO A 98 -0.91 7.53 -9.52
CA PRO A 98 -1.61 7.06 -10.72
C PRO A 98 -1.13 5.71 -11.26
N GLY A 99 0.16 5.39 -11.08
CA GLY A 99 0.71 4.10 -11.49
C GLY A 99 0.11 2.90 -10.75
N TRP A 100 -0.30 3.07 -9.48
CA TRP A 100 -1.00 2.04 -8.72
C TRP A 100 -2.45 1.89 -9.21
N ASP A 101 -3.17 3.01 -9.33
CA ASP A 101 -4.56 3.00 -9.80
C ASP A 101 -4.72 2.33 -11.17
N LYS A 102 -3.75 2.52 -12.07
CA LYS A 102 -3.72 1.86 -13.38
C LYS A 102 -3.17 0.44 -13.32
N GLY A 103 -2.13 0.22 -12.53
CA GLY A 103 -1.34 -1.02 -12.53
C GLY A 103 -2.00 -2.20 -11.83
N ILE A 104 -2.91 -1.95 -10.88
CA ILE A 104 -3.51 -2.98 -10.02
C ILE A 104 -4.85 -3.49 -10.58
N VAL A 105 -5.54 -2.69 -11.40
CA VAL A 105 -6.78 -3.13 -12.07
C VAL A 105 -6.51 -4.42 -12.84
N GLY A 106 -7.38 -5.42 -12.66
CA GLY A 106 -7.25 -6.71 -13.31
C GLY A 106 -6.43 -7.75 -12.54
N MET A 107 -5.80 -7.39 -11.42
CA MET A 107 -5.10 -8.39 -10.57
C MET A 107 -6.10 -9.31 -9.88
N LYS A 108 -5.76 -10.61 -9.80
CA LYS A 108 -6.49 -11.58 -8.99
C LYS A 108 -6.06 -11.53 -7.53
N VAL A 109 -6.96 -11.89 -6.61
CA VAL A 109 -6.56 -12.09 -5.20
C VAL A 109 -5.54 -13.23 -5.12
N GLY A 110 -4.43 -12.97 -4.43
CA GLY A 110 -3.22 -13.81 -4.36
C GLY A 110 -2.18 -13.49 -5.43
N GLU A 111 -2.51 -12.68 -6.45
CA GLU A 111 -1.56 -12.36 -7.53
C GLU A 111 -0.44 -11.44 -7.04
N LYS A 112 0.79 -11.80 -7.42
CA LYS A 112 1.99 -10.98 -7.25
C LYS A 112 2.37 -10.33 -8.56
N LYS A 113 2.72 -9.04 -8.51
CA LYS A 113 3.06 -8.26 -9.69
C LYS A 113 4.16 -7.27 -9.38
N THR A 114 5.08 -7.07 -10.33
CA THR A 114 6.04 -5.96 -10.28
C THR A 114 5.55 -4.83 -11.18
N LEU A 115 5.43 -3.63 -10.62
CA LEU A 115 5.06 -2.41 -11.32
C LEU A 115 6.28 -1.51 -11.45
N THR A 116 6.65 -1.15 -12.68
CA THR A 116 7.64 -0.10 -12.96
C THR A 116 6.88 1.18 -13.29
N ILE A 117 7.01 2.20 -12.45
CA ILE A 117 6.20 3.42 -12.50
C ILE A 117 7.11 4.58 -12.86
N ALA A 118 6.87 5.16 -14.03
CA ALA A 118 7.57 6.35 -14.49
C ALA A 118 7.27 7.55 -13.58
N PRO A 119 8.16 8.55 -13.50
CA PRO A 119 8.00 9.67 -12.57
C PRO A 119 6.67 10.43 -12.71
N VAL A 120 6.16 10.54 -13.94
CA VAL A 120 4.89 11.23 -14.25
C VAL A 120 3.67 10.56 -13.63
N ASP A 121 3.74 9.25 -13.37
CA ASP A 121 2.69 8.45 -12.71
C ASP A 121 3.04 8.15 -11.23
N ALA A 122 4.07 8.81 -10.70
CA ALA A 122 4.57 8.72 -9.32
C ALA A 122 4.67 10.12 -8.67
N TYR A 123 5.84 10.49 -8.14
CA TYR A 123 6.07 11.77 -7.43
C TYR A 123 6.70 12.88 -8.30
N GLY A 124 6.83 12.64 -9.61
CA GLY A 124 7.22 13.64 -10.59
C GLY A 124 8.58 14.31 -10.33
N ALA A 125 8.69 15.56 -10.81
CA ALA A 125 9.92 16.36 -10.68
C ALA A 125 10.21 16.84 -9.25
N THR A 126 9.26 16.71 -8.32
CA THR A 126 9.46 17.11 -6.93
C THR A 126 10.05 15.97 -6.10
N GLY A 127 9.64 14.72 -6.37
CA GLY A 127 9.99 13.59 -5.51
C GLY A 127 9.39 13.74 -4.10
N VAL A 128 9.99 13.04 -3.14
CA VAL A 128 9.69 13.13 -1.71
C VAL A 128 11.00 13.48 -0.98
N PRO A 129 11.14 14.69 -0.42
CA PRO A 129 12.39 15.13 0.20
C PRO A 129 12.95 14.14 1.23
N GLY A 130 14.20 13.71 1.03
CA GLY A 130 14.89 12.79 1.92
C GLY A 130 14.56 11.30 1.75
N VAL A 131 13.63 10.95 0.86
CA VAL A 131 13.18 9.56 0.64
C VAL A 131 13.24 9.18 -0.83
N ILE A 132 12.60 9.97 -1.70
CA ILE A 132 12.49 9.71 -3.14
C ILE A 132 13.05 10.92 -3.90
N PRO A 133 14.14 10.77 -4.68
CA PRO A 133 14.67 11.87 -5.47
C PRO A 133 13.67 12.40 -6.52
N PRO A 134 13.85 13.65 -6.97
CA PRO A 134 13.20 14.18 -8.17
C PRO A 134 13.34 13.27 -9.38
N ASN A 135 12.25 13.12 -10.16
CA ASN A 135 12.23 12.35 -11.41
C ASN A 135 12.65 10.88 -11.28
N SER A 136 12.44 10.26 -10.11
CA SER A 136 12.74 8.84 -9.92
C SER A 136 11.68 7.93 -10.53
N THR A 137 12.12 6.93 -11.28
CA THR A 137 11.31 5.74 -11.60
C THR A 137 11.23 4.88 -10.34
N LEU A 138 10.03 4.41 -10.02
CA LEU A 138 9.80 3.55 -8.86
C LEU A 138 9.48 2.13 -9.30
N ILE A 139 10.00 1.15 -8.58
CA ILE A 139 9.69 -0.26 -8.78
C ILE A 139 8.96 -0.75 -7.53
N PHE A 140 7.75 -1.26 -7.72
CA PHE A 140 6.96 -1.85 -6.64
C PHE A 140 6.73 -3.33 -6.92
N ASP A 141 7.09 -4.18 -5.96
CA ASP A 141 6.54 -5.53 -5.91
C ASP A 141 5.28 -5.47 -5.04
N VAL A 142 4.15 -5.91 -5.58
CA VAL A 142 2.84 -5.87 -4.93
C VAL A 142 2.20 -7.25 -4.91
N GLU A 143 1.36 -7.49 -3.92
CA GLU A 143 0.53 -8.70 -3.78
C GLU A 143 -0.88 -8.29 -3.36
N LEU A 144 -1.88 -8.62 -4.18
CA LEU A 144 -3.28 -8.37 -3.83
C LEU A 144 -3.75 -9.42 -2.83
N LEU A 145 -4.01 -9.03 -1.58
CA LEU A 145 -4.36 -9.96 -0.52
C LEU A 145 -5.85 -10.23 -0.41
N ALA A 146 -6.68 -9.21 -0.65
CA ALA A 146 -8.13 -9.33 -0.57
C ALA A 146 -8.85 -8.18 -1.28
N ILE A 147 -10.08 -8.45 -1.71
CA ILE A 147 -11.08 -7.45 -2.07
C ILE A 147 -12.12 -7.42 -0.95
N LYS A 148 -12.29 -6.27 -0.30
CA LYS A 148 -13.28 -6.05 0.77
C LYS A 148 -14.60 -5.60 0.14
N LYS A 149 -15.68 -6.31 0.47
CA LYS A 149 -17.06 -6.03 0.02
C LYS A 149 -17.87 -5.39 1.14
#